data_AF-A0A6I1ZNQ8-F1
#
_entry.id   AF-A0A6I1ZNQ8-F1
#
_cell.length_a   1.000
_cell.length_b   1.000
_cell.length_c   1.000
_cell.angle_alpha   90.00
_cell.angle_beta   90.00
_cell.angle_gamma   90.00
#
_symmetry.space_group_name_H-M   'P 1'
#
loop_
_entity.id
_entity.type
_entity.pdbx_description
1 polymer ?
#
loop_
_entity_poly.entity_id
_entity_poly.type
_entity_poly.pdbx_seq_one_letter_code
_entity_poly.pdbx_strand_id
1 'polypeptide(L)'
;MSSSAGDTQAIEHLKEAIAAGKHWYLALLEAIKLWTSPEEDYKGRHYRYLIDNEAFDWLVLAERLCEEVDGLIPENELIALLFFDRPPIELTKDEFRELVGKAKYQAYLNYLYGVLVEQILLLAIAEEVRKRKRALGLVKDGGVIDEAYRRIYGATQQELIARFRKEKHYPKRKSMSLTEVNEFTYWLFKQRLKGSDKSCVASDTQKALVKLHHYMGLKNHKVS
;
A
#
# COMPACT_ATOMS: atom_id res chain seq x y z
N MET A 1 -9.48 -20.61 -8.73
CA MET A 1 -8.28 -21.24 -9.34
C MET A 1 -7.64 -22.11 -8.28
N SER A 2 -7.00 -23.25 -8.62
CA SER A 2 -6.35 -24.09 -7.61
C SER A 2 -5.18 -23.32 -7.00
N SER A 3 -5.09 -23.31 -5.66
CA SER A 3 -3.95 -22.75 -4.94
C SER A 3 -2.65 -23.39 -5.46
N SER A 4 -1.60 -22.60 -5.66
CA SER A 4 -0.32 -23.14 -6.10
C SER A 4 0.32 -24.00 -5.00
N ALA A 5 1.27 -24.87 -5.35
CA ALA A 5 1.98 -25.68 -4.36
C ALA A 5 2.68 -24.81 -3.30
N GLY A 6 3.24 -23.66 -3.69
CA GLY A 6 3.88 -22.72 -2.76
C GLY A 6 2.88 -22.04 -1.82
N ASP A 7 1.69 -21.70 -2.32
CA ASP A 7 0.65 -21.07 -1.49
C ASP A 7 0.06 -22.06 -0.48
N THR A 8 -0.12 -23.32 -0.90
CA THR A 8 -0.57 -24.40 0.01
C THR A 8 0.47 -24.63 1.11
N GLN A 9 1.75 -24.72 0.74
CA GLN A 9 2.85 -24.84 1.70
C GLN A 9 2.92 -23.64 2.67
N ALA A 10 2.66 -22.42 2.20
CA ALA A 10 2.63 -21.23 3.06
C ALA A 10 1.54 -21.32 4.13
N ILE A 11 0.34 -21.80 3.76
CA ILE A 11 -0.78 -21.97 4.69
C ILE A 11 -0.51 -23.08 5.69
N GLU A 12 0.03 -24.22 5.24
CA GLU A 12 0.43 -25.34 6.10
C GLU A 12 1.49 -24.90 7.10
N HIS A 13 2.57 -24.25 6.63
CA HIS A 13 3.63 -23.70 7.48
C HIS A 13 3.07 -22.75 8.55
N LEU A 14 2.15 -21.85 8.18
CA LEU A 14 1.52 -20.92 9.12
C LEU A 14 0.79 -21.66 10.24
N LYS A 15 -0.04 -22.65 9.89
CA LYS A 15 -0.84 -23.44 10.84
C LYS A 15 0.07 -24.25 11.78
N GLU A 16 1.06 -24.93 11.21
CA GLU A 16 2.00 -25.77 11.97
C GLU A 16 2.88 -24.94 12.91
N ALA A 17 3.40 -23.80 12.46
CA ALA A 17 4.24 -22.94 13.27
C ALA A 17 3.47 -22.38 14.49
N ILE A 18 2.23 -21.95 14.28
CA ILE A 18 1.36 -21.48 15.38
C ILE A 18 1.06 -22.63 16.34
N ALA A 19 0.71 -23.81 15.83
CA ALA A 19 0.44 -25.00 16.66
C ALA A 19 1.68 -25.44 17.47
N ALA A 20 2.88 -25.23 16.94
CA ALA A 20 4.15 -25.47 17.63
C ALA A 20 4.50 -24.40 18.68
N GLY A 21 3.63 -23.41 18.90
CA GLY A 21 3.81 -22.35 19.91
C GLY A 21 4.62 -21.14 19.44
N LYS A 22 4.90 -21.02 18.13
CA LYS A 22 5.55 -19.83 17.59
C LYS A 22 4.59 -18.64 17.61
N HIS A 23 5.13 -17.45 17.86
CA HIS A 23 4.34 -16.23 17.76
C HIS A 23 3.77 -16.05 16.34
N TRP A 24 2.45 -15.86 16.25
CA TRP A 24 1.71 -15.86 14.98
C TRP A 24 2.26 -14.85 13.96
N TYR A 25 2.67 -13.66 14.41
CA TYR A 25 3.22 -12.63 13.52
C TYR A 25 4.52 -13.07 12.84
N LEU A 26 5.40 -13.79 13.55
CA LEU A 26 6.62 -14.33 12.95
C LEU A 26 6.30 -15.45 11.95
N ALA A 27 5.39 -16.35 12.32
CA ALA A 27 4.91 -17.41 11.44
C ALA A 27 4.25 -16.85 10.16
N LEU A 28 3.51 -15.75 10.29
CA LEU A 28 2.88 -15.04 9.18
C LEU A 28 3.91 -14.48 8.20
N LEU A 29 4.94 -13.78 8.67
CA LEU A 29 5.97 -13.22 7.80
C LEU A 29 6.75 -14.31 7.05
N GLU A 30 6.97 -15.46 7.69
CA GLU A 30 7.56 -16.64 7.04
C GLU A 30 6.63 -17.26 6.00
N ALA A 31 5.33 -17.38 6.29
CA ALA A 31 4.34 -17.83 5.32
C ALA A 31 4.27 -16.89 4.11
N ILE A 32 4.32 -15.57 4.33
CA ILE A 32 4.42 -14.57 3.27
C ILE A 32 5.63 -14.85 2.37
N LYS A 33 6.78 -15.21 2.93
CA LYS A 33 7.98 -15.56 2.14
C LYS A 33 7.79 -16.77 1.25
N LEU A 34 6.98 -17.75 1.66
CA LEU A 34 6.68 -18.96 0.89
C LEU A 34 5.61 -18.74 -0.20
N TRP A 35 4.70 -17.78 0.00
CA TRP A 35 3.62 -17.49 -0.96
C TRP A 35 4.13 -17.12 -2.36
N THR A 36 3.46 -17.58 -3.41
CA THR A 36 3.93 -17.39 -4.81
C THR A 36 2.91 -16.73 -5.72
N SER A 37 1.61 -16.85 -5.47
CA SER A 37 0.61 -16.24 -6.35
C SER A 37 0.59 -14.72 -6.22
N PRO A 38 0.64 -13.96 -7.33
CA PRO A 38 0.60 -12.50 -7.30
C PRO A 38 -0.82 -11.95 -7.03
N GLU A 39 -1.84 -12.74 -7.33
CA GLU A 39 -3.26 -12.46 -7.11
C GLU A 39 -4.05 -13.77 -7.04
N GLU A 40 -5.24 -13.74 -6.44
CA GLU A 40 -6.17 -14.88 -6.41
C GLU A 40 -7.63 -14.43 -6.23
N ASP A 41 -8.56 -15.31 -6.60
CA ASP A 41 -9.98 -15.18 -6.23
C ASP A 41 -10.28 -16.11 -5.06
N TYR A 42 -10.63 -15.55 -3.90
CA TYR A 42 -10.93 -16.31 -2.69
C TYR A 42 -12.21 -15.78 -2.01
N LYS A 43 -13.12 -16.69 -1.66
CA LYS A 43 -14.43 -16.39 -1.04
C LYS A 43 -15.20 -15.23 -1.69
N GLY A 44 -15.14 -15.12 -3.02
CA GLY A 44 -15.84 -14.08 -3.79
C GLY A 44 -15.17 -12.71 -3.80
N ARG A 45 -13.98 -12.57 -3.20
CA ARG A 45 -13.12 -11.39 -3.30
C ARG A 45 -11.90 -11.69 -4.17
N HIS A 46 -11.56 -10.75 -5.05
CA HIS A 46 -10.31 -10.78 -5.80
C HIS A 46 -9.22 -10.09 -4.97
N TYR A 47 -8.19 -10.82 -4.58
CA TYR A 47 -7.01 -10.31 -3.90
C TYR A 47 -5.89 -10.08 -4.90
N ARG A 48 -5.28 -8.89 -4.89
CA ARG A 48 -4.09 -8.57 -5.66
C ARG A 48 -2.98 -8.16 -4.71
N TYR A 49 -1.98 -9.02 -4.56
CA TYR A 49 -0.86 -8.81 -3.66
C TYR A 49 0.29 -8.08 -4.35
N LEU A 50 0.53 -8.38 -5.63
CA LEU A 50 1.63 -7.82 -6.39
C LEU A 50 1.11 -6.94 -7.52
N ILE A 51 1.19 -5.63 -7.33
CA ILE A 51 0.77 -4.61 -8.30
C ILE A 51 1.80 -4.55 -9.41
N ASP A 52 1.33 -4.74 -10.65
CA ASP A 52 2.13 -4.65 -11.87
C ASP A 52 3.39 -5.53 -11.88
N ASN A 53 3.36 -6.64 -11.13
CA ASN A 53 4.50 -7.53 -10.89
C ASN A 53 5.72 -6.87 -10.22
N GLU A 54 5.56 -5.68 -9.62
CA GLU A 54 6.67 -4.89 -9.08
C GLU A 54 6.45 -4.47 -7.61
N ALA A 55 5.23 -4.09 -7.23
CA ALA A 55 4.92 -3.50 -5.92
C ALA A 55 4.07 -4.43 -5.05
N PHE A 56 4.66 -4.93 -3.96
CA PHE A 56 4.03 -5.93 -3.10
C PHE A 56 3.32 -5.28 -1.90
N ASP A 57 2.00 -5.40 -1.88
CA ASP A 57 1.12 -5.05 -0.77
C ASP A 57 1.02 -6.23 0.20
N TRP A 58 1.99 -6.31 1.12
CA TRP A 58 2.10 -7.45 2.03
C TRP A 58 0.97 -7.54 3.04
N LEU A 59 0.31 -6.42 3.38
CA LEU A 59 -0.81 -6.40 4.32
C LEU A 59 -2.06 -7.04 3.74
N VAL A 60 -2.29 -6.91 2.42
CA VAL A 60 -3.37 -7.62 1.73
C VAL A 60 -3.14 -9.14 1.75
N LEU A 61 -1.88 -9.58 1.64
CA LEU A 61 -1.55 -11.00 1.80
C LEU A 61 -1.67 -11.45 3.26
N ALA A 62 -1.24 -10.60 4.20
CA ALA A 62 -1.39 -10.84 5.63
C ALA A 62 -2.86 -11.06 6.01
N GLU A 63 -3.76 -10.16 5.58
CA GLU A 63 -5.21 -10.29 5.75
C GLU A 63 -5.70 -11.66 5.26
N ARG A 64 -5.33 -12.02 4.02
CA ARG A 64 -5.74 -13.30 3.44
C ARG A 64 -5.25 -14.51 4.23
N LEU A 65 -3.98 -14.52 4.61
CA LEU A 65 -3.37 -15.63 5.35
C LEU A 65 -3.96 -15.76 6.76
N CYS A 66 -4.28 -14.64 7.41
CA CYS A 66 -4.93 -14.64 8.71
C CYS A 66 -6.34 -15.26 8.68
N GLU A 67 -7.06 -15.21 7.55
CA GLU A 67 -8.34 -15.93 7.41
C GLU A 67 -8.21 -17.46 7.52
N GLU A 68 -7.03 -18.03 7.26
CA GLU A 68 -6.79 -19.48 7.37
C GLU A 68 -6.56 -19.95 8.80
N VAL A 69 -6.25 -19.03 9.70
CA VAL A 69 -5.93 -19.27 11.11
C VAL A 69 -6.82 -18.43 12.02
N ASP A 70 -8.01 -18.09 11.53
CA ASP A 70 -9.02 -17.39 12.30
C ASP A 70 -9.36 -18.15 13.59
N GLY A 71 -9.53 -17.42 14.68
CA GLY A 71 -9.68 -17.98 16.03
C GLY A 71 -8.39 -18.46 16.71
N LEU A 72 -7.24 -18.49 16.03
CA LEU A 72 -5.92 -18.79 16.63
C LEU A 72 -5.10 -17.54 16.96
N ILE A 73 -5.57 -16.36 16.54
CA ILE A 73 -4.86 -15.08 16.68
C ILE A 73 -5.71 -14.11 17.53
N PRO A 74 -5.09 -13.32 18.43
CA PRO A 74 -5.81 -12.26 19.14
C PRO A 74 -6.37 -11.20 18.18
N GLU A 75 -7.70 -11.03 18.17
CA GLU A 75 -8.40 -10.11 17.25
C GLU A 75 -7.92 -8.66 17.37
N ASN A 76 -7.64 -8.20 18.59
CA ASN A 76 -7.13 -6.85 18.86
C ASN A 76 -5.76 -6.61 18.20
N GLU A 77 -4.88 -7.61 18.21
CA GLU A 77 -3.56 -7.51 17.58
C GLU A 77 -3.68 -7.56 16.05
N LEU A 78 -4.57 -8.39 15.52
CA LEU A 78 -4.84 -8.45 14.09
C LEU A 78 -5.38 -7.10 13.57
N ILE A 79 -6.35 -6.51 14.28
CA ILE A 79 -6.88 -5.18 13.96
C ILE A 79 -5.78 -4.11 14.05
N ALA A 80 -4.96 -4.15 15.09
CA ALA A 80 -3.82 -3.25 15.27
C ALA A 80 -2.85 -3.33 14.09
N LEU A 81 -2.55 -4.54 13.61
CA LEU A 81 -1.68 -4.76 12.47
C LEU A 81 -2.32 -4.23 11.16
N LEU A 82 -3.49 -4.76 10.79
CA LEU A 82 -4.07 -4.54 9.46
C LEU A 82 -4.56 -3.10 9.24
N PHE A 83 -5.08 -2.44 10.28
CA PHE A 83 -5.66 -1.09 10.15
C PHE A 83 -4.77 0.00 10.72
N PHE A 84 -3.95 -0.33 11.72
CA PHE A 84 -3.14 0.65 12.42
C PHE A 84 -1.64 0.56 12.12
N ASP A 85 -1.20 -0.41 11.31
CA ASP A 85 0.22 -0.65 11.01
C ASP A 85 1.05 -0.80 12.30
N ARG A 86 0.45 -1.47 13.30
CA ARG A 86 1.05 -1.73 14.61
C ARG A 86 1.27 -3.22 14.77
N PRO A 87 2.48 -3.72 14.49
CA PRO A 87 2.78 -5.12 14.68
C PRO A 87 2.80 -5.46 16.18
N PRO A 88 2.43 -6.69 16.57
CA PRO A 88 2.47 -7.13 17.97
C PRO A 88 3.89 -7.28 18.52
N ILE A 89 4.88 -7.43 17.63
CA ILE A 89 6.31 -7.50 17.96
C ILE A 89 7.04 -6.46 17.12
N GLU A 90 7.88 -5.66 17.78
CA GLU A 90 8.80 -4.77 17.09
C GLU A 90 9.94 -5.57 16.46
N LEU A 91 10.13 -5.38 15.15
CA LEU A 91 11.22 -5.98 14.39
C LEU A 91 12.11 -4.88 13.84
N THR A 92 13.41 -5.13 13.83
CA THR A 92 14.33 -4.32 13.05
C THR A 92 14.06 -4.50 11.55
N LYS A 93 14.53 -3.53 10.76
CA LYS A 93 14.44 -3.58 9.29
C LYS A 93 15.06 -4.86 8.72
N ASP A 94 16.18 -5.30 9.28
CA ASP A 94 16.89 -6.49 8.80
C ASP A 94 16.15 -7.78 9.17
N GLU A 95 15.61 -7.90 10.39
CA GLU A 95 14.79 -9.06 10.79
C GLU A 95 13.55 -9.19 9.89
N PHE A 96 12.83 -8.09 9.67
CA PHE A 96 11.68 -8.09 8.77
C PHE A 96 12.09 -8.52 7.35
N ARG A 97 13.19 -7.99 6.81
CA ARG A 97 13.71 -8.36 5.48
C ARG A 97 14.02 -9.85 5.37
N GLU A 98 14.66 -10.44 6.39
CA GLU A 98 15.03 -11.86 6.36
C GLU A 98 13.79 -12.77 6.44
N LEU A 99 12.80 -12.38 7.25
CA LEU A 99 11.54 -13.11 7.42
C LEU A 99 10.69 -13.10 6.15
N VAL A 100 10.46 -11.95 5.51
CA VAL A 100 9.67 -11.89 4.27
C VAL A 100 10.46 -12.28 3.02
N GLY A 101 11.79 -12.26 3.10
CA GLY A 101 12.71 -12.56 2.02
C GLY A 101 13.07 -11.35 1.15
N LYS A 102 14.31 -11.34 0.63
CA LYS A 102 14.90 -10.20 -0.09
C LYS A 102 14.07 -9.71 -1.29
N ALA A 103 13.54 -10.63 -2.10
CA ALA A 103 12.76 -10.28 -3.29
C ALA A 103 11.43 -9.60 -2.92
N LYS A 104 10.68 -10.16 -1.96
CA LYS A 104 9.43 -9.56 -1.47
C LYS A 104 9.69 -8.27 -0.71
N TYR A 105 10.80 -8.17 0.02
CA TYR A 105 11.20 -6.93 0.66
C TYR A 105 11.47 -5.81 -0.36
N GLN A 106 12.17 -6.09 -1.46
CA GLN A 106 12.37 -5.14 -2.56
C GLN A 106 11.03 -4.70 -3.17
N ALA A 107 10.13 -5.65 -3.43
CA ALA A 107 8.81 -5.37 -3.96
C ALA A 107 7.94 -4.58 -2.95
N TYR A 108 8.09 -4.84 -1.65
CA TYR A 108 7.45 -4.04 -0.60
C TYR A 108 7.97 -2.60 -0.61
N LEU A 109 9.27 -2.36 -0.81
CA LEU A 109 9.78 -1.00 -0.97
C LEU A 109 9.16 -0.31 -2.19
N ASN A 110 8.94 -1.02 -3.29
CA ASN A 110 8.23 -0.46 -4.44
C ASN A 110 6.79 -0.05 -4.09
N TYR A 111 6.09 -0.83 -3.26
CA TYR A 111 4.77 -0.45 -2.76
C TYR A 111 4.84 0.75 -1.81
N LEU A 112 5.76 0.74 -0.85
CA LEU A 112 5.95 1.82 0.12
C LEU A 112 6.20 3.15 -0.59
N TYR A 113 7.14 3.19 -1.53
CA TYR A 113 7.47 4.42 -2.25
C TYR A 113 6.48 4.74 -3.37
N GLY A 114 6.06 3.74 -4.13
CA GLY A 114 5.26 3.94 -5.33
C GLY A 114 3.75 4.08 -5.07
N VAL A 115 3.27 3.65 -3.90
CA VAL A 115 1.87 3.77 -3.50
C VAL A 115 1.73 4.68 -2.28
N LEU A 116 2.27 4.28 -1.13
CA LEU A 116 2.03 5.01 0.13
C LEU A 116 2.62 6.42 0.09
N VAL A 117 3.91 6.54 -0.21
CA VAL A 117 4.58 7.85 -0.28
C VAL A 117 3.98 8.73 -1.38
N GLU A 118 3.56 8.15 -2.50
CA GLU A 118 2.90 8.88 -3.59
C GLU A 118 1.51 9.43 -3.16
N GLN A 119 0.73 8.66 -2.40
CA GLN A 119 -0.53 9.14 -1.80
C GLN A 119 -0.30 10.28 -0.81
N ILE A 120 0.74 10.18 0.03
CA ILE A 120 1.09 11.22 0.98
C ILE A 120 1.57 12.49 0.27
N LEU A 121 2.32 12.36 -0.83
CA LEU A 121 2.70 13.50 -1.68
C LEU A 121 1.45 14.24 -2.18
N LEU A 122 0.50 13.51 -2.77
CA LEU A 122 -0.74 14.08 -3.29
C LEU A 122 -1.53 14.79 -2.17
N LEU A 123 -1.63 14.18 -0.99
CA LEU A 123 -2.28 14.79 0.17
C LEU A 123 -1.55 16.07 0.61
N ALA A 124 -0.23 16.05 0.71
CA ALA A 124 0.57 17.19 1.11
C ALA A 124 0.37 18.39 0.17
N ILE A 125 0.39 18.16 -1.15
CA ILE A 125 0.13 19.21 -2.13
C ILE A 125 -1.32 19.69 -2.08
N ALA A 126 -2.29 18.79 -1.90
CA ALA A 126 -3.69 19.18 -1.73
C ALA A 126 -3.90 20.08 -0.50
N GLU A 127 -3.24 19.78 0.63
CA GLU A 127 -3.25 20.63 1.81
C GLU A 127 -2.64 22.02 1.55
N GLU A 128 -1.50 22.09 0.85
CA GLU A 128 -0.88 23.36 0.47
C GLU A 128 -1.82 24.20 -0.42
N VAL A 129 -2.44 23.58 -1.42
CA VAL A 129 -3.42 24.21 -2.31
C VAL A 129 -4.60 24.75 -1.50
N ARG A 130 -5.15 23.94 -0.58
CA ARG A 130 -6.27 24.32 0.28
C ARG A 130 -5.91 25.48 1.20
N LYS A 131 -4.75 25.45 1.85
CA LYS A 131 -4.26 26.55 2.71
C LYS A 131 -4.15 27.86 1.94
N ARG A 132 -3.57 27.83 0.75
CA ARG A 132 -3.45 29.02 -0.13
C ARG A 132 -4.83 29.53 -0.56
N LYS A 133 -5.78 28.67 -0.97
CA LYS A 133 -7.14 29.10 -1.33
C LYS A 133 -7.86 29.78 -0.17
N ARG A 134 -7.75 29.23 1.04
CA ARG A 134 -8.30 29.85 2.27
C ARG A 134 -7.69 31.22 2.53
N ALA A 135 -6.37 31.38 2.38
CA ALA A 135 -5.70 32.67 2.53
C ALA A 135 -6.21 33.73 1.52
N LEU A 136 -6.67 33.31 0.34
CA LEU A 136 -7.26 34.16 -0.69
C LEU A 136 -8.78 34.37 -0.53
N GLY A 137 -9.39 33.91 0.56
CA GLY A 137 -10.84 34.01 0.78
C GLY A 137 -11.68 33.11 -0.14
N LEU A 138 -11.06 32.19 -0.88
CA LEU A 138 -11.77 31.23 -1.72
C LEU A 138 -12.24 30.06 -0.86
N VAL A 139 -13.48 30.14 -0.36
CA VAL A 139 -14.05 29.16 0.59
C VAL A 139 -14.39 27.80 -0.06
N LYS A 140 -14.56 27.75 -1.38
CA LYS A 140 -14.92 26.51 -2.08
C LYS A 140 -13.70 25.57 -2.18
N ASP A 141 -13.81 24.38 -1.59
CA ASP A 141 -12.82 23.29 -1.72
C ASP A 141 -12.80 22.66 -3.14
N GLY A 142 -13.69 23.13 -4.03
CA GLY A 142 -13.77 22.71 -5.42
C GLY A 142 -12.43 22.85 -6.16
N GLY A 143 -12.01 21.76 -6.80
CA GLY A 143 -10.80 21.71 -7.62
C GLY A 143 -9.48 21.75 -6.86
N VAL A 144 -9.46 21.58 -5.53
CA VAL A 144 -8.20 21.41 -4.77
C VAL A 144 -7.43 20.18 -5.26
N ILE A 145 -8.15 19.07 -5.43
CA ILE A 145 -7.58 17.80 -5.90
C ILE A 145 -7.05 17.96 -7.34
N ASP A 146 -7.85 18.47 -8.27
CA ASP A 146 -7.41 18.67 -9.66
C ASP A 146 -6.22 19.64 -9.78
N GLU A 147 -6.13 20.64 -8.89
CA GLU A 147 -4.94 21.50 -8.84
C GLU A 147 -3.71 20.75 -8.32
N ALA A 148 -3.85 19.89 -7.30
CA ALA A 148 -2.77 19.07 -6.81
C ALA A 148 -2.26 18.09 -7.88
N TYR A 149 -3.18 17.41 -8.58
CA TYR A 149 -2.84 16.54 -9.71
C TYR A 149 -2.11 17.30 -10.83
N ARG A 150 -2.58 18.49 -11.20
CA ARG A 150 -1.90 19.31 -12.21
C ARG A 150 -0.50 19.75 -11.79
N ARG A 151 -0.29 20.06 -10.51
CA ARG A 151 1.04 20.44 -10.00
C ARG A 151 2.04 19.28 -10.04
N ILE A 152 1.61 18.07 -9.70
CA ILE A 152 2.51 16.90 -9.61
C ILE A 152 2.71 16.24 -10.98
N TYR A 153 1.64 16.11 -11.76
CA TYR A 153 1.62 15.28 -12.98
C TYR A 153 1.31 16.04 -14.26
N GLY A 154 1.04 17.35 -14.18
CA GLY A 154 0.74 18.19 -15.35
C GLY A 154 -0.65 17.97 -15.97
N ALA A 155 -1.52 17.17 -15.35
CA ALA A 155 -2.87 16.87 -15.83
C ALA A 155 -3.87 16.74 -14.68
N THR A 156 -5.17 16.81 -14.98
CA THR A 156 -6.24 16.58 -14.00
C THR A 156 -6.35 15.10 -13.63
N GLN A 157 -7.02 14.80 -12.51
CA GLN A 157 -7.23 13.42 -12.08
C GLN A 157 -7.99 12.61 -13.14
N GLN A 158 -9.02 13.20 -13.75
CA GLN A 158 -9.85 12.53 -14.75
C GLN A 158 -9.06 12.17 -16.02
N GLU A 159 -8.20 13.08 -16.50
CA GLU A 159 -7.35 12.82 -17.67
C GLU A 159 -6.36 11.68 -17.38
N LEU A 160 -5.78 11.67 -16.18
CA LEU A 160 -4.83 10.62 -15.78
C LEU A 160 -5.51 9.26 -15.61
N ILE A 161 -6.69 9.21 -15.00
CA ILE A 161 -7.50 7.98 -14.92
C ILE A 161 -7.85 7.47 -16.33
N ALA A 162 -8.22 8.37 -17.25
CA ALA A 162 -8.54 7.98 -18.62
C ALA A 162 -7.33 7.37 -19.35
N ARG A 163 -6.13 7.94 -19.15
CA ARG A 163 -4.86 7.40 -19.69
C ARG A 163 -4.54 6.04 -19.06
N PHE A 164 -4.57 5.94 -17.73
CA PHE A 164 -4.34 4.71 -16.98
C PHE A 164 -5.25 3.57 -17.47
N ARG A 165 -6.55 3.81 -17.56
CA ARG A 165 -7.50 2.77 -18.02
C ARG A 165 -7.30 2.38 -19.46
N LYS A 166 -6.93 3.33 -20.32
CA LYS A 166 -6.60 3.03 -21.72
C LYS A 166 -5.36 2.12 -21.81
N GLU A 167 -4.32 2.41 -21.02
CA GLU A 167 -3.08 1.62 -21.01
C GLU A 167 -3.31 0.22 -20.42
N LYS A 168 -4.09 0.12 -19.34
CA LYS A 168 -4.41 -1.14 -18.65
C LYS A 168 -5.59 -1.91 -19.24
N HIS A 169 -6.19 -1.41 -20.33
CA HIS A 169 -7.36 -2.00 -20.97
C HIS A 169 -8.58 -2.16 -20.03
N TYR A 170 -8.70 -1.29 -19.01
CA TYR A 170 -9.82 -1.32 -18.08
C TYR A 170 -11.09 -0.66 -18.66
N PRO A 171 -12.29 -1.16 -18.30
CA PRO A 171 -13.55 -0.52 -18.69
C PRO A 171 -13.67 0.91 -18.16
N LYS A 172 -14.32 1.77 -18.94
CA LYS A 172 -14.60 3.17 -18.55
C LYS A 172 -15.77 3.21 -17.54
N ARG A 173 -15.50 2.96 -16.26
CA ARG A 173 -16.49 3.04 -15.16
C ARG A 173 -16.38 4.34 -14.36
N LYS A 174 -17.40 4.74 -13.61
CA LYS A 174 -17.32 5.96 -12.76
C LYS A 174 -16.60 5.72 -11.43
N SER A 175 -16.56 4.49 -10.95
CA SER A 175 -15.91 4.09 -9.71
C SER A 175 -14.61 3.32 -9.97
N MET A 176 -13.78 3.23 -8.92
CA MET A 176 -12.61 2.37 -8.85
C MET A 176 -12.69 1.61 -7.52
N SER A 177 -12.37 0.32 -7.53
CA SER A 177 -12.08 -0.46 -6.34
C SER A 177 -10.81 0.04 -5.65
N LEU A 178 -10.63 -0.31 -4.37
CA LEU A 178 -9.40 0.05 -3.64
C LEU A 178 -8.14 -0.49 -4.33
N THR A 179 -8.20 -1.71 -4.86
CA THR A 179 -7.13 -2.31 -5.66
C THR A 179 -6.79 -1.49 -6.90
N GLU A 180 -7.81 -1.06 -7.66
CA GLU A 180 -7.61 -0.20 -8.83
C GLU A 180 -7.04 1.17 -8.44
N VAL A 181 -7.40 1.71 -7.27
CA VAL A 181 -6.83 2.95 -6.75
C VAL A 181 -5.34 2.78 -6.47
N ASN A 182 -4.93 1.70 -5.79
CA ASN A 182 -3.51 1.43 -5.52
C ASN A 182 -2.72 1.21 -6.82
N GLU A 183 -3.28 0.48 -7.79
CA GLU A 183 -2.65 0.29 -9.11
C GLU A 183 -2.51 1.62 -9.86
N PHE A 184 -3.54 2.47 -9.83
CA PHE A 184 -3.48 3.80 -10.42
C PHE A 184 -2.45 4.69 -9.75
N THR A 185 -2.35 4.67 -8.43
CA THR A 185 -1.31 5.39 -7.70
C THR A 185 0.08 4.91 -8.11
N TYR A 186 0.30 3.58 -8.16
CA TYR A 186 1.58 3.05 -8.61
C TYR A 186 1.91 3.47 -10.05
N TRP A 187 0.91 3.47 -10.93
CA TRP A 187 1.06 3.98 -12.30
C TRP A 187 1.45 5.46 -12.31
N LEU A 188 0.83 6.32 -11.49
CA LEU A 188 1.17 7.74 -11.36
C LEU A 188 2.63 7.94 -10.92
N PHE A 189 3.08 7.18 -9.93
CA PHE A 189 4.48 7.18 -9.50
C PHE A 189 5.42 6.89 -10.68
N LYS A 190 5.13 5.87 -11.49
CA LYS A 190 5.93 5.55 -12.68
C LYS A 190 5.88 6.66 -13.73
N GLN A 191 4.74 7.32 -13.94
CA GLN A 191 4.67 8.47 -14.84
C GLN A 191 5.52 9.64 -14.32
N ARG A 192 5.50 9.91 -13.01
CA ARG A 192 6.32 10.95 -12.37
C ARG A 192 7.82 10.66 -12.52
N LEU A 193 8.24 9.41 -12.31
CA LEU A 193 9.64 9.00 -12.53
C LEU A 193 10.11 9.18 -13.98
N LYS A 194 9.20 8.98 -14.95
CA LYS A 194 9.52 9.14 -16.39
C LYS A 194 9.52 10.60 -16.83
N GLY A 195 8.64 11.43 -16.26
CA GLY A 195 8.38 12.80 -16.72
C GLY A 195 9.14 13.90 -15.98
N SER A 196 9.66 13.64 -14.78
CA SER A 196 10.30 14.65 -13.93
C SER A 196 11.82 14.47 -13.85
N ASP A 197 12.54 15.58 -13.65
CA ASP A 197 13.97 15.51 -13.31
C ASP A 197 14.18 14.87 -11.92
N LYS A 198 15.32 14.18 -11.75
CA LYS A 198 15.72 13.47 -10.53
C LYS A 198 15.69 14.37 -9.30
N SER A 199 16.07 15.63 -9.46
CA SER A 199 16.03 16.65 -8.40
C SER A 199 14.60 16.89 -7.87
N CYS A 200 13.64 17.03 -8.79
CA CYS A 200 12.21 17.18 -8.47
C CYS A 200 11.67 15.93 -7.78
N VAL A 201 11.97 14.74 -8.32
CA VAL A 201 11.54 13.46 -7.75
C VAL A 201 12.03 13.29 -6.31
N ALA A 202 13.30 13.63 -6.04
CA ALA A 202 13.89 13.53 -4.71
C ALA A 202 13.25 14.53 -3.74
N SER A 203 13.05 15.79 -4.16
CA SER A 203 12.41 16.83 -3.35
C SER A 203 10.98 16.47 -2.97
N ASP A 204 10.18 16.01 -3.93
CA ASP A 204 8.80 15.58 -3.71
C ASP A 204 8.73 14.37 -2.77
N THR A 205 9.60 13.37 -3.01
CA THR A 205 9.70 12.20 -2.14
C THR A 205 10.06 12.61 -0.71
N GLN A 206 11.02 13.52 -0.55
CA GLN A 206 11.40 14.05 0.77
C GLN A 206 10.25 14.78 1.46
N LYS A 207 9.51 15.63 0.72
CA LYS A 207 8.31 16.31 1.23
C LYS A 207 7.29 15.30 1.76
N ALA A 208 7.03 14.25 0.98
CA ALA A 208 6.08 13.21 1.36
C ALA A 208 6.55 12.41 2.59
N LEU A 209 7.83 12.05 2.68
CA LEU A 209 8.38 11.37 3.86
C LEU A 209 8.29 12.20 5.14
N VAL A 210 8.61 13.50 5.07
CA VAL A 210 8.46 14.42 6.22
C VAL A 210 7.01 14.49 6.68
N LYS A 211 6.07 14.54 5.73
CA LYS A 211 4.63 14.54 6.01
C LYS A 211 4.15 13.22 6.60
N LEU A 212 4.61 12.10 6.07
CA LEU A 212 4.32 10.77 6.59
C LEU A 212 4.76 10.65 8.05
N HIS A 213 6.00 11.04 8.37
CA HIS A 213 6.50 11.05 9.75
C HIS A 213 5.64 11.92 10.68
N HIS A 214 5.21 13.10 10.21
CA HIS A 214 4.30 13.96 10.96
C HIS A 214 2.96 13.27 11.27
N TYR A 215 2.34 12.64 10.27
CA TYR A 215 1.06 11.93 10.46
C TYR A 215 1.21 10.69 11.35
N MET A 216 2.31 9.95 11.24
CA MET A 216 2.62 8.82 12.12
C MET A 216 2.79 9.26 13.58
N GLY A 217 3.47 10.39 13.83
CA GLY A 217 3.58 10.98 15.17
C GLY A 217 2.22 11.33 15.79
N LEU A 218 1.32 11.93 15.00
CA LEU A 218 -0.05 12.24 15.45
C LEU A 218 -0.88 10.98 15.77
N LYS A 219 -0.67 9.89 15.02
CA LYS A 219 -1.36 8.60 15.22
C LYS A 219 -0.99 7.96 16.56
N ASN A 220 0.23 8.17 17.03
CA ASN A 220 0.71 7.64 18.31
C ASN A 220 0.17 8.42 19.52
N HIS A 221 -0.27 9.66 19.36
CA HIS A 221 -0.82 10.47 20.46
C HIS A 221 -2.34 10.38 20.65
N LYS A 222 -3.08 9.86 19.67
CA LYS A 222 -4.55 9.75 19.74
C LYS A 222 -5.07 8.42 20.27
N VAL A 223 -4.19 7.50 20.63
CA VAL A 223 -4.53 6.14 21.11
C VAL A 223 -3.85 5.85 22.47
N SER A 224 -3.43 6.91 23.17
CA SER A 224 -2.95 6.86 24.56
C SER A 224 -3.96 7.55 25.47
#